data_AF-A0A846AGA4-F1
#
_entry.id   AF-A0A846AGA4-F1
#
_cell.length_a   1.000
_cell.length_b   1.000
_cell.length_c   1.000
_cell.angle_alpha   90.00
_cell.angle_beta   90.00
_cell.angle_gamma   90.00
#
_symmetry.space_group_name_H-M   'P 1'
#
loop_
_entity.id
_entity.type
_entity.pdbx_description
1 polymer ?
#
loop_
_entity_poly.entity_id
_entity_poly.type
_entity_poly.pdbx_seq_one_letter_code
_entity_poly.pdbx_strand_id
1 'polypeptide(L)' 'MGSHNWQKAQNKIARLHQHIARQREYFNYKTAHKLVKEYDLIAVEDLNIKGLARNTKFSKSIYDVGK' A
#
# COMPACT_ATOMS: atom_id res chain seq x y z
N MET A 1 7.09 -24.05 -29.90
CA MET A 1 8.00 -23.01 -29.35
C MET A 1 7.52 -21.66 -29.87
N GLY A 2 7.16 -20.73 -28.98
CA GLY A 2 6.50 -19.46 -29.33
C GLY A 2 7.38 -18.54 -30.19
N SER A 3 6.74 -17.71 -31.02
CA SER A 3 7.47 -16.81 -31.93
C SER A 3 8.37 -15.83 -31.15
N HIS A 4 9.51 -15.46 -31.73
CA HIS A 4 10.47 -14.52 -31.12
C HIS A 4 9.84 -13.19 -30.68
N ASN A 5 8.77 -12.76 -31.35
CA ASN A 5 8.05 -11.54 -31.01
C ASN A 5 7.19 -11.69 -29.75
N TRP A 6 6.60 -12.87 -29.55
CA TRP A 6 5.82 -13.17 -28.34
C TRP A 6 6.71 -13.18 -27.09
N GLN A 7 7.89 -13.79 -27.18
CA GLN A 7 8.84 -13.83 -26.07
C GLN A 7 9.35 -12.41 -25.69
N LYS A 8 9.60 -11.55 -26.69
CA LYS A 8 9.94 -10.14 -26.45
C LYS A 8 8.81 -9.38 -25.74
N ALA A 9 7.55 -9.61 -26.12
CA ALA A 9 6.40 -8.99 -25.47
C ALA A 9 6.23 -9.45 -24.02
N GLN A 10 6.34 -10.77 -23.77
CA GLN A 10 6.31 -11.35 -22.42
C GLN A 10 7.38 -10.74 -21.51
N ASN A 11 8.62 -10.62 -21.99
CA ASN A 11 9.71 -10.01 -21.22
C ASN A 11 9.42 -8.54 -20.86
N LYS A 12 8.80 -7.77 -21.76
CA LYS A 12 8.40 -6.38 -21.47
C LYS A 12 7.34 -6.31 -20.37
N ILE A 13 6.32 -7.18 -20.45
CA ILE A 13 5.25 -7.28 -19.46
C ILE A 13 5.82 -7.66 -18.08
N ALA A 14 6.69 -8.68 -18.03
CA ALA A 14 7.34 -9.11 -16.80
C ALA A 14 8.13 -7.97 -16.13
N ARG A 15 8.90 -7.20 -16.92
CA ARG A 15 9.65 -6.04 -16.41
C ARG A 15 8.75 -4.94 -15.88
N LEU A 16 7.60 -4.69 -16.52
CA LEU A 16 6.63 -3.72 -16.04
C LEU A 16 6.02 -4.14 -14.70
N HIS A 17 5.59 -5.40 -14.58
CA HIS A 17 5.06 -5.91 -13.31
C HIS A 17 6.10 -5.85 -12.20
N GLN A 18 7.34 -6.23 -12.49
CA GLN A 18 8.45 -6.12 -11.54
C GLN A 18 8.68 -4.67 -11.10
N HIS A 19 8.62 -3.71 -12.03
CA HIS A 19 8.75 -2.29 -11.71
C HIS A 19 7.64 -1.84 -10.77
N ILE A 20 6.38 -2.16 -11.09
CA ILE A 20 5.21 -1.79 -10.25
C ILE A 20 5.32 -2.43 -8.85
N ALA A 21 5.70 -3.71 -8.78
CA ALA A 21 5.89 -4.40 -7.50
C ALA A 21 6.96 -3.73 -6.65
N ARG A 22 8.10 -3.37 -7.25
CA ARG A 22 9.19 -2.67 -6.56
C ARG A 22 8.76 -1.28 -6.07
N GLN A 23 7.97 -0.55 -6.84
CA GLN A 23 7.45 0.75 -6.40
C GLN A 23 6.54 0.62 -5.17
N ARG A 24 5.66 -0.39 -5.15
CA ARG A 24 4.78 -0.67 -4.00
C ARG A 24 5.58 -1.05 -2.76
N GLU A 25 6.56 -1.93 -2.93
CA GLU A 25 7.46 -2.33 -1.84
C GLU A 25 8.27 -1.15 -1.31
N TYR A 26 8.84 -0.33 -2.20
CA TYR A 26 9.59 0.85 -1.83
C TYR A 26 8.73 1.87 -1.06
N PHE A 27 7.48 2.09 -1.47
CA PHE A 27 6.54 2.93 -0.75
C PHE A 27 6.31 2.44 0.68
N ASN A 28 6.04 1.14 0.84
CA ASN A 28 5.83 0.54 2.16
C ASN A 28 7.09 0.67 3.03
N TYR A 29 8.25 0.33 2.47
CA TYR A 29 9.53 0.40 3.18
C TYR A 29 9.85 1.84 3.60
N LYS A 30 9.71 2.82 2.70
CA LYS A 30 9.97 4.23 2.99
C LYS A 30 9.06 4.74 4.11
N THR A 31 7.78 4.34 4.08
CA THR A 31 6.80 4.74 5.09
C THR A 31 7.12 4.12 6.45
N ALA A 32 7.34 2.81 6.48
CA ALA A 32 7.72 2.10 7.71
C ALA A 32 9.03 2.64 8.30
N HIS A 33 10.06 2.84 7.46
CA HIS A 33 11.33 3.39 7.89
C HIS A 33 11.19 4.80 8.47
N LYS A 34 10.34 5.66 7.86
CA LYS A 34 10.04 6.99 8.42
C LYS A 34 9.42 6.89 9.81
N LEU A 35 8.40 6.04 9.97
CA LEU A 35 7.70 5.86 11.25
C LEU A 35 8.65 5.36 12.34
N VAL A 36 9.43 4.32 12.07
CA VAL A 36 10.38 3.76 13.07
C VAL A 36 11.48 4.76 13.41
N LYS A 37 11.88 5.62 12.48
CA LYS A 37 12.90 6.64 12.74
C LYS A 37 12.38 7.80 13.59
N GLU A 38 11.11 8.17 13.45
CA GLU A 38 10.52 9.34 14.11
C GLU A 38 9.92 9.02 15.48
N TYR A 39 9.51 7.77 15.73
CA TYR A 39 8.80 7.38 16.95
C TYR A 39 9.52 6.22 17.66
N ASP A 40 9.76 6.39 18.97
CA ASP A 40 10.39 5.35 19.81
C ASP A 40 9.43 4.20 20.16
N LEU A 41 8.12 4.45 20.11
CA LEU A 41 7.06 3.46 20.37
C LEU A 41 5.96 3.58 19.32
N ILE A 42 5.61 2.46 18.67
CA ILE A 42 4.52 2.36 17.70
C ILE A 42 3.53 1.31 18.20
N ALA A 43 2.27 1.71 18.42
CA ALA A 43 1.17 0.81 18.73
C ALA A 43 0.21 0.73 17.54
N VAL A 44 -0.26 -0.48 17.22
CA VAL A 44 -1.21 -0.72 16.13
C VAL A 44 -2.45 -1.39 16.71
N GLU A 45 -3.60 -0.76 16.48
CA GLU A 45 -4.91 -1.28 16.89
C GLU A 45 -5.68 -1.77 15.65
N ASP A 46 -6.27 -2.95 15.75
CA ASP A 46 -7.19 -3.46 14.73
C ASP A 46 -8.61 -2.96 15.02
N LEU A 47 -9.00 -1.88 14.34
CA LEU A 47 -10.27 -1.20 14.55
C LEU A 47 -11.26 -1.49 13.42
N ASN A 48 -12.50 -1.83 13.77
CA ASN A 48 -13.60 -1.89 12.81
C ASN A 48 -14.06 -0.47 12.42
N ILE A 49 -13.35 0.12 11.45
CA ILE A 49 -13.59 1.50 10.97
C ILE A 49 -15.03 1.69 10.48
N LYS A 50 -15.62 0.68 9.81
CA LYS A 50 -17.01 0.75 9.33
C LYS A 50 -18.01 0.84 10.48
N GLY A 51 -17.77 0.10 11.56
CA GLY A 51 -18.58 0.18 12.78
C GLY A 51 -18.42 1.53 13.48
N LEU A 52 -17.18 2.01 13.60
CA LEU A 52 -16.87 3.30 14.22
C LEU A 52 -17.47 4.48 13.46
N ALA A 53 -17.44 4.44 12.13
CA ALA A 53 -17.99 5.49 11.27
C ALA A 53 -19.52 5.59 11.34
N ARG A 54 -20.22 4.51 11.71
CA ARG A 54 -21.69 4.44 11.66
C ARG A 54 -22.38 4.90 12.94
N ASN A 55 -21.78 4.68 14.11
CA ASN A 55 -22.49 4.80 15.39
C ASN A 55 -21.71 5.49 16.52
N THR A 56 -20.64 6.23 16.22
CA THR A 56 -19.83 6.91 17.25
C THR A 56 -19.75 8.41 17.06
N LYS A 57 -19.39 9.11 18.15
CA LYS A 57 -19.08 10.55 18.16
C LYS A 57 -17.88 10.94 17.26
N PHE A 58 -17.12 9.95 16.79
CA PHE A 58 -15.95 10.11 15.93
C PHE A 58 -16.23 9.85 14.45
N SER A 59 -17.50 9.68 14.07
CA SER A 59 -17.89 9.46 12.68
C SER A 59 -17.34 10.53 11.73
N LYS A 60 -17.50 11.81 12.08
CA LYS A 60 -17.02 12.94 11.27
C LYS A 60 -15.50 12.91 11.06
N SER A 61 -14.72 12.71 12.12
CA SER A 61 -13.26 12.66 12.04
C SER A 61 -12.75 11.47 11.23
N ILE A 62 -13.44 10.33 11.28
CA ILE A 62 -13.08 9.15 10.47
C ILE A 62 -13.31 9.42 8.97
N TYR A 63 -14.38 10.12 8.59
CA TYR A 63 -14.60 10.48 7.19
C TYR A 63 -13.59 11.49 6.66
N ASP A 64 -13.09 12.40 7.51
CA ASP A 64 -12.10 13.40 7.11
C ASP A 64 -10.71 12.80 6.86
N VAL A 65 -10.33 11.73 7.57
CA VAL A 65 -9.05 11.01 7.36
C VAL A 65 -9.03 10.18 6.07
N GLY A 66 -10.21 9.81 5.55
CA GLY A 66 -10.34 9.02 4.33
C GLY A 66 -10.39 9.82 3.01
N LYS A 67 -10.31 11.15 3.07
CA LYS A 67 -10.23 12.05 1.90
C LYS A 67 -8.78 12.36 1.53
#